data_AF-A0A6I2IRT3-F1
#
_entry.id   AF-A0A6I2IRT3-F1
#
_cell.length_a   1.000
_cell.length_b   1.000
_cell.length_c   1.000
_cell.angle_alpha   90.00
_cell.angle_beta   90.00
_cell.angle_gamma   90.00
#
_symmetry.space_group_name_H-M   'P 1'
#
loop_
_entity.id
_entity.type
_entity.pdbx_description
1 polymer ?
#
loop_
_entity_poly.entity_id
_entity_poly.type
_entity_poly.pdbx_seq_one_letter_code
_entity_poly.pdbx_strand_id
1 'polypeptide(L)'
;MKLRYVILIAAFVLTLFGGACYSAYHYHDKYQHEKQRGDTAEAITLNFVTAMNLINDISKAAREEKQNLAEKGASHVVYIHQTLQGDPCANQLVHSAATGSLFELKDSLRTGTGSTNQR
;
A
#
# COMPACT_ATOMS: atom_id res chain seq x y z
N MET A 1 2.29 77.91 -9.42
CA MET A 1 2.95 77.25 -8.27
C MET A 1 4.45 77.25 -8.49
N LYS A 2 5.30 77.55 -7.50
CA LYS A 2 6.78 77.54 -7.68
C LYS A 2 7.22 76.15 -8.12
N LEU A 3 8.10 76.07 -9.14
CA LEU A 3 8.61 74.82 -9.74
C LEU A 3 9.04 73.77 -8.69
N ARG A 4 9.60 74.26 -7.58
CA ARG A 4 10.01 73.45 -6.41
C ARG A 4 8.87 72.61 -5.82
N TYR A 5 7.65 73.13 -5.74
CA TYR A 5 6.50 72.39 -5.21
C TYR A 5 6.01 71.31 -6.19
N VAL A 6 6.07 71.56 -7.49
CA VAL A 6 5.68 70.57 -8.51
C VAL A 6 6.59 69.35 -8.45
N ILE A 7 7.90 69.57 -8.27
CA ILE A 7 8.89 68.49 -8.14
C ILE A 7 8.67 67.69 -6.85
N LEU A 8 8.41 68.36 -5.72
CA LEU A 8 8.13 67.67 -4.45
C LEU A 8 6.86 66.82 -4.50
N ILE A 9 5.79 67.36 -5.11
CA ILE A 9 4.53 66.63 -5.27
C ILE A 9 4.72 65.42 -6.19
N ALA A 10 5.41 65.59 -7.33
CA ALA A 10 5.69 64.49 -8.25
C ALA A 10 6.52 63.37 -7.59
N ALA A 11 7.54 63.73 -6.80
CA ALA A 11 8.34 62.76 -6.06
C ALA A 11 7.50 62.00 -5.01
N PHE A 12 6.61 62.69 -4.30
CA PHE A 12 5.72 62.08 -3.31
C PHE A 12 4.71 61.11 -3.93
N VAL A 13 4.17 61.46 -5.10
CA VAL A 13 3.26 60.58 -5.84
C VAL A 13 4.01 59.33 -6.31
N LEU A 14 5.21 59.47 -6.86
CA LEU A 14 6.03 58.34 -7.31
C LEU A 14 6.37 57.36 -6.18
N THR A 15 6.70 57.84 -4.99
CA THR A 15 7.03 56.97 -3.85
C THR A 15 5.80 56.23 -3.32
N LEU A 16 4.63 56.88 -3.30
CA LEU A 16 3.37 56.23 -2.92
C LEU A 16 2.97 55.12 -3.89
N PHE A 17 3.03 55.38 -5.21
CA PHE A 17 2.71 54.38 -6.22
C PHE A 17 3.73 53.24 -6.26
N GLY A 18 5.03 53.56 -6.17
CA GLY A 18 6.09 52.56 -6.13
C GLY A 18 5.99 51.65 -4.91
N GLY A 19 5.71 52.22 -3.73
CA GLY A 19 5.50 51.48 -2.49
C GLY A 19 4.28 50.55 -2.57
N ALA A 20 3.16 51.03 -3.10
CA ALA A 20 1.95 50.23 -3.27
C ALA A 20 2.16 49.04 -4.22
N CYS A 21 2.84 49.25 -5.35
CA CYS A 21 3.20 48.17 -6.28
C CYS A 21 4.15 47.15 -5.64
N TYR A 22 5.15 47.62 -4.88
CA TYR A 22 6.07 46.73 -4.17
C TYR A 22 5.35 45.89 -3.10
N SER A 23 4.48 46.51 -2.31
CA SER A 23 3.67 45.80 -1.32
C SER A 23 2.76 44.77 -1.99
N ALA A 24 2.12 45.10 -3.12
CA ALA A 24 1.28 44.14 -3.85
C ALA A 24 2.08 42.94 -4.36
N TYR A 25 3.27 43.18 -4.96
CA TYR A 25 4.14 42.10 -5.44
C TYR A 25 4.69 41.24 -4.30
N HIS A 26 5.13 41.87 -3.20
CA HIS A 26 5.65 41.17 -2.02
C HIS A 26 4.56 40.38 -1.27
N TYR A 27 3.30 40.85 -1.30
CA TYR A 27 2.17 40.10 -0.74
C TYR A 27 1.69 38.98 -1.66
N HIS A 28 1.85 39.15 -2.98
CA HIS A 28 1.52 38.12 -3.97
C HIS A 28 2.36 36.87 -3.79
N ASP A 29 3.66 37.02 -3.54
CA ASP A 29 4.59 35.89 -3.33
C ASP A 29 4.19 35.02 -2.12
N LYS A 30 3.82 35.67 -1.00
CA LYS A 30 3.36 34.97 0.21
C LYS A 30 2.01 34.28 0.03
N TYR A 31 1.09 34.89 -0.72
CA TYR A 31 -0.21 34.29 -1.01
C TYR A 31 -0.07 33.06 -1.93
N GLN A 32 0.79 33.13 -2.94
CA GLN A 32 1.03 32.02 -3.85
C GLN A 32 1.65 30.81 -3.14
N HIS A 33 2.56 31.05 -2.18
CA HIS A 33 3.18 29.98 -1.41
C HIS A 33 2.16 29.23 -0.54
N GLU A 34 1.28 29.94 0.17
CA GLU A 34 0.24 29.29 0.97
C GLU A 34 -0.85 28.64 0.11
N LYS A 35 -1.18 29.22 -1.05
CA LYS A 35 -2.12 28.64 -2.01
C LYS A 35 -1.58 27.32 -2.59
N GLN A 36 -0.31 27.27 -2.99
CA GLN A 36 0.32 26.04 -3.46
C GLN A 36 0.34 24.95 -2.38
N ARG A 37 0.47 25.31 -1.10
CA ARG A 37 0.41 24.35 0.01
C ARG A 37 -1.01 23.80 0.26
N GLY A 38 -2.03 24.63 0.06
CA GLY A 38 -3.44 24.19 0.07
C GLY A 38 -3.75 23.23 -1.09
N ASP A 39 -3.40 23.63 -2.31
CA ASP A 39 -3.67 22.86 -3.53
C ASP A 39 -2.95 21.49 -3.52
N THR A 40 -1.72 21.43 -2.97
CA THR A 40 -0.98 20.17 -2.79
C THR A 40 -1.57 19.27 -1.70
N ALA A 41 -2.03 19.84 -0.58
CA ALA A 41 -2.70 19.08 0.48
C ALA A 41 -4.06 18.52 0.03
N GLU A 42 -4.79 19.27 -0.80
CA GLU A 42 -6.05 18.84 -1.39
C GLU A 42 -5.84 17.68 -2.39
N ALA A 43 -4.81 17.78 -3.24
CA ALA A 43 -4.46 16.72 -4.19
C ALA A 43 -4.01 15.41 -3.51
N ILE A 44 -3.28 15.50 -2.39
CA ILE A 44 -2.88 14.30 -1.62
C ILE A 44 -4.10 13.63 -0.98
N THR A 45 -5.07 14.42 -0.51
CA THR A 45 -6.28 13.92 0.18
C THR A 45 -7.24 13.22 -0.78
N LEU A 46 -7.43 13.74 -2.00
CA LEU A 46 -8.29 13.14 -3.03
C LEU A 46 -7.79 11.75 -3.48
N ASN A 47 -6.47 11.58 -3.60
CA ASN A 47 -5.87 10.29 -3.95
C ASN A 47 -6.01 9.27 -2.82
N PHE A 48 -5.93 9.71 -1.56
CA PHE A 48 -6.07 8.83 -0.42
C PHE A 48 -7.49 8.28 -0.25
N VAL A 49 -8.53 9.11 -0.38
CA VAL A 49 -9.93 8.66 -0.31
C VAL A 49 -10.24 7.66 -1.42
N THR A 50 -9.74 7.93 -2.64
CA THR A 50 -9.87 7.01 -3.78
C THR A 50 -9.14 5.69 -3.52
N ALA A 51 -7.94 5.74 -2.92
CA ALA A 51 -7.21 4.54 -2.54
C ALA A 51 -7.92 3.73 -1.46
N MET A 52 -8.58 4.36 -0.47
CA MET A 52 -9.35 3.65 0.56
C MET A 52 -10.54 2.89 -0.04
N ASN A 53 -11.22 3.47 -1.02
CA ASN A 53 -12.31 2.79 -1.74
C ASN A 53 -11.78 1.60 -2.55
N LEU A 54 -10.67 1.78 -3.27
CA LEU A 54 -10.02 0.71 -4.03
C LEU A 54 -9.57 -0.44 -3.13
N ILE A 55 -8.95 -0.15 -1.97
CA ILE A 55 -8.51 -1.16 -1.01
C ILE A 55 -9.70 -1.93 -0.43
N ASN A 56 -10.83 -1.25 -0.14
CA ASN A 56 -12.04 -1.91 0.35
C ASN A 56 -12.65 -2.83 -0.71
N ASP A 57 -12.76 -2.37 -1.96
CA ASP A 57 -13.26 -3.19 -3.07
C ASP A 57 -12.38 -4.41 -3.33
N ILE A 58 -11.05 -4.25 -3.33
CA ILE A 58 -10.10 -5.37 -3.42
C ILE A 58 -10.27 -6.32 -2.24
N SER A 59 -10.42 -5.81 -1.02
CA SER A 59 -10.60 -6.64 0.18
C SER A 59 -11.91 -7.42 0.13
N LYS A 60 -12.98 -6.81 -0.38
CA LYS A 60 -14.30 -7.42 -0.52
C LYS A 60 -14.27 -8.53 -1.58
N ALA A 61 -13.71 -8.24 -2.77
CA ALA A 61 -13.52 -9.24 -3.82
C ALA A 61 -12.62 -10.40 -3.36
N ALA A 62 -11.53 -10.12 -2.65
CA ALA A 62 -10.65 -11.15 -2.10
C ALA A 62 -11.34 -12.02 -1.03
N ARG A 63 -12.24 -11.45 -0.21
CA ARG A 63 -13.02 -12.22 0.78
C ARG A 63 -14.03 -13.13 0.11
N GLU A 64 -14.69 -12.67 -0.93
CA GLU A 64 -15.67 -13.46 -1.70
C GLU A 64 -14.99 -14.65 -2.40
N GLU A 65 -13.85 -14.42 -3.05
CA GLU A 65 -13.02 -15.49 -3.63
C GLU A 65 -12.56 -16.49 -2.56
N LYS A 66 -12.18 -16.04 -1.35
CA LYS A 66 -11.84 -16.94 -0.25
C LYS A 66 -13.02 -17.76 0.25
N GLN A 67 -14.23 -17.20 0.28
CA GLN A 67 -15.44 -17.94 0.66
C GLN A 67 -15.77 -19.01 -0.37
N ASN A 68 -15.71 -18.66 -1.67
CA ASN A 68 -15.91 -19.60 -2.77
C ASN A 68 -14.84 -20.71 -2.78
N LEU A 69 -13.58 -20.37 -2.52
CA LEU A 69 -12.48 -21.34 -2.37
C LEU A 69 -12.67 -22.26 -1.16
N ALA A 70 -13.11 -21.73 -0.01
CA ALA A 70 -13.39 -22.53 1.18
C ALA A 70 -14.55 -23.49 0.95
N GLU A 71 -15.61 -23.04 0.29
CA GLU A 71 -16.78 -23.85 -0.07
C GLU A 71 -16.42 -24.96 -1.08
N LYS A 72 -15.75 -24.61 -2.18
CA LYS A 72 -15.24 -25.58 -3.15
C LYS A 72 -14.26 -26.57 -2.49
N GLY A 73 -13.34 -26.06 -1.67
CA GLY A 73 -12.38 -26.87 -0.93
C GLY A 73 -13.06 -27.88 -0.01
N ALA A 74 -14.07 -27.46 0.76
CA ALA A 74 -14.87 -28.34 1.59
C ALA A 74 -15.57 -29.43 0.77
N SER A 75 -16.16 -29.07 -0.38
CA SER A 75 -16.78 -30.04 -1.29
C SER A 75 -15.77 -31.04 -1.85
N HIS A 76 -14.57 -30.61 -2.23
CA HIS A 76 -13.52 -31.49 -2.77
C HIS A 76 -12.95 -32.43 -1.71
N VAL A 77 -12.75 -31.95 -0.46
CA VAL A 77 -12.29 -32.79 0.65
C VAL A 77 -13.31 -33.89 0.94
N VAL A 78 -14.61 -33.56 0.97
CA VAL A 78 -15.68 -34.55 1.17
C VAL A 78 -15.70 -35.57 0.03
N TYR A 79 -15.58 -35.13 -1.22
CA TYR A 79 -15.54 -36.02 -2.38
C TYR A 79 -14.35 -37.00 -2.31
N ILE A 80 -13.14 -36.48 -2.05
CA ILE A 80 -11.94 -37.32 -1.93
C ILE A 80 -12.11 -38.33 -0.79
N HIS A 81 -12.59 -37.88 0.37
CA HIS A 81 -12.82 -38.76 1.51
C HIS A 81 -13.85 -39.86 1.19
N GLN A 82 -14.91 -39.53 0.45
CA GLN A 82 -15.91 -40.49 0.00
C GLN A 82 -15.32 -41.52 -0.98
N THR A 83 -14.44 -41.09 -1.90
CA THR A 83 -13.75 -42.00 -2.82
C THR A 83 -12.72 -42.91 -2.14
N LEU A 84 -12.05 -42.42 -1.09
CA LEU A 84 -11.04 -43.18 -0.35
C LEU A 84 -11.66 -44.21 0.62
N GLN A 85 -12.90 -44.03 1.07
CA GLN A 85 -13.58 -45.00 1.95
C GLN A 85 -13.68 -46.41 1.35
N GLY A 86 -13.74 -46.54 0.02
CA GLY A 86 -13.79 -47.83 -0.68
C GLY A 86 -12.42 -48.44 -0.99
N ASP A 87 -11.32 -47.72 -0.74
CA ASP A 87 -9.97 -48.19 -1.06
C ASP A 87 -9.37 -48.96 0.13
N PRO A 88 -9.10 -50.27 -0.02
CA PRO A 88 -8.50 -51.07 1.05
C PRO A 88 -7.09 -50.60 1.44
N CYS A 89 -6.33 -50.00 0.51
CA CYS A 89 -5.00 -49.46 0.79
C CYS A 89 -5.05 -48.16 1.60
N ALA A 90 -6.09 -47.34 1.44
CA ALA A 90 -6.24 -46.06 2.17
C ALA A 90 -6.69 -46.24 3.63
N ASN A 91 -7.45 -47.31 3.90
CA ASN A 91 -7.96 -47.63 5.25
C ASN A 91 -7.01 -48.50 6.07
N GLN A 92 -5.95 -49.03 5.45
CA GLN A 92 -5.00 -49.89 6.13
C GLN A 92 -3.96 -49.06 6.88
N LEU A 93 -3.85 -49.30 8.20
CA LEU A 93 -2.80 -48.71 9.01
C LEU A 93 -1.43 -49.12 8.45
N VAL A 94 -0.56 -48.13 8.23
CA VAL A 94 0.82 -48.37 7.83
C VAL A 94 1.46 -49.25 8.90
N HIS A 95 2.01 -50.40 8.47
CA HIS A 95 2.61 -51.36 9.38
C HIS A 95 3.70 -50.68 10.23
N SER A 96 3.72 -50.95 11.54
CA SER A 96 4.58 -50.22 12.50
C SER A 96 6.07 -50.32 12.15
N ALA A 97 6.51 -51.47 11.62
CA ALA A 97 7.88 -51.64 11.15
C ALA A 97 8.23 -50.71 9.97
N ALA A 98 7.30 -50.50 9.02
CA ALA A 98 7.49 -49.58 7.90
C ALA A 98 7.48 -48.11 8.38
N THR A 99 6.70 -47.80 9.40
CA THR A 99 6.65 -46.45 10.00
C THR A 99 7.99 -46.07 10.61
N GLY A 100 8.64 -46.97 11.35
CA GLY A 100 9.97 -46.76 11.91
C GLY A 100 11.03 -46.47 10.84
N SER A 101 11.05 -47.27 9.77
CA SER A 101 11.97 -47.08 8.64
C SER A 101 11.78 -45.74 7.93
N LEU A 102 10.54 -45.25 7.83
CA LEU A 102 10.23 -43.95 7.24
C LEU A 102 10.73 -42.79 8.12
N PHE A 103 10.60 -42.91 9.45
CA PHE A 103 11.12 -41.92 10.37
C PHE A 103 12.66 -41.87 10.35
N GLU A 104 13.30 -43.03 10.31
CA GLU A 104 14.76 -43.15 10.22
C GLU A 104 15.29 -42.58 8.90
N LEU A 105 14.64 -42.87 7.77
CA LEU A 105 14.96 -42.27 6.47
C LEU A 105 14.78 -40.76 6.47
N LYS A 106 13.69 -40.24 7.05
CA LYS A 106 13.43 -38.80 7.16
C LYS A 106 14.51 -38.11 7.99
N ASP A 107 14.92 -38.69 9.11
CA ASP A 107 15.98 -38.11 9.94
C ASP A 107 17.35 -38.23 9.29
N SER A 108 17.63 -39.32 8.56
CA SER A 108 18.82 -39.45 7.71
C SER A 108 18.88 -38.38 6.61
N LEU A 109 17.76 -38.09 5.94
CA LEU A 109 17.68 -37.01 4.95
C LEU A 109 17.91 -35.63 5.59
N ARG A 110 17.30 -35.36 6.76
CA ARG A 110 17.45 -34.07 7.46
C ARG A 110 18.86 -33.85 8.01
N THR A 111 19.53 -34.91 8.43
CA THR A 111 20.91 -34.87 8.93
C THR A 111 21.94 -34.86 7.79
N GLY A 112 21.67 -35.58 6.70
CA GLY A 112 22.51 -35.65 5.50
C GLY A 112 22.59 -34.34 4.71
N THR A 113 21.59 -33.46 4.81
CA THR A 113 21.64 -32.11 4.21
C THR A 113 22.28 -31.05 5.11
N GLY A 114 22.74 -31.42 6.31
CA GLY A 114 23.18 -30.49 7.36
C GLY A 114 24.67 -30.16 7.41
N SER A 115 25.55 -30.81 6.63
CA SER A 115 27.00 -30.57 6.77
C SER A 115 27.82 -30.91 5.52
N THR A 116 27.69 -30.09 4.47
CA THR A 116 28.80 -29.85 3.53
C THR A 116 28.88 -28.35 3.20
N ASN A 117 29.18 -27.55 4.21
CA ASN A 117 29.79 -26.23 4.01
C ASN A 117 30.84 -26.01 5.10
N GLN A 118 31.92 -26.78 5.03
CA GLN A 118 33.18 -26.37 5.63
C GLN A 118 33.96 -25.64 4.54
N ARG A 119 33.92 -24.31 4.64
CA ARG A 119 34.79 -23.37 3.93
C ARG A 119 36.07 -23.20 4.75
#